data_AF-A0A925YP57-F1
#
_entry.id   AF-A0A925YP57-F1
#
_cell.length_a   1.000
_cell.length_b   1.000
_cell.length_c   1.000
_cell.angle_alpha   90.00
_cell.angle_beta   90.00
_cell.angle_gamma   90.00
#
_symmetry.space_group_name_H-M   'P 1'
#
loop_
_entity.id
_entity.type
_entity.pdbx_description
1 polymer ?
#
loop_
_entity_poly.entity_id
_entity_poly.type
_entity_poly.pdbx_seq_one_letter_code
_entity_poly.pdbx_strand_id
1 'polypeptide(L)'
;FDGHPIQWMWDLDATEYRFDPNPLYNDYFATGVVTEQGWPVSYIPADAVPNTDQQAKKNERQWTVAAIVNAVIGAGLTVERLGEHPDPYWNQFPNMPDDVRRRLPNTFSLMATNL
;
A
#
# COMPACT_ATOMS: atom_id res chain seq x y z
N PHE A 1 -3.34 -0.50 11.87
CA PHE A 1 -2.15 -0.76 11.01
C PHE A 1 -2.43 -0.17 9.65
N ASP A 2 -1.41 0.21 8.90
CA ASP A 2 -1.51 0.64 7.50
C ASP A 2 -0.78 -0.37 6.60
N GLY A 3 -1.13 -0.42 5.31
CA GLY A 3 -0.52 -1.32 4.32
C GLY A 3 1.00 -1.12 4.24
N HIS A 4 1.77 -2.21 4.21
CA HIS A 4 3.21 -2.10 4.11
C HIS A 4 3.60 -1.65 2.68
N PRO A 5 4.42 -0.61 2.50
CA PRO A 5 4.70 -0.07 1.17
C PRO A 5 5.34 -1.06 0.20
N ILE A 6 6.00 -2.10 0.71
CA ILE A 6 6.59 -3.16 -0.13
C ILE A 6 5.55 -4.01 -0.85
N GLN A 7 4.28 -3.99 -0.40
CA GLN A 7 3.24 -4.86 -0.96
C GLN A 7 3.00 -4.62 -2.44
N TRP A 8 3.19 -3.39 -2.92
CA TRP A 8 3.04 -3.02 -4.33
C TRP A 8 4.15 -3.53 -5.24
N MET A 9 5.19 -4.15 -4.68
CA MET A 9 6.23 -4.82 -5.46
C MET A 9 5.89 -6.27 -5.80
N TRP A 10 4.86 -6.82 -5.16
CA TRP A 10 4.49 -8.22 -5.33
C TRP A 10 3.35 -8.36 -6.30
N ASP A 11 3.39 -9.47 -7.04
CA ASP A 11 2.29 -9.89 -7.89
C ASP A 11 1.10 -10.30 -7.01
N LEU A 12 0.01 -9.54 -7.12
CA LEU A 12 -1.17 -9.71 -6.26
C LEU A 12 -1.95 -11.00 -6.56
N ASP A 13 -1.81 -11.54 -7.78
CA ASP A 13 -2.51 -12.74 -8.22
C ASP A 13 -1.71 -14.03 -8.00
N ALA A 14 -0.43 -13.91 -7.61
CA ALA A 14 0.45 -15.06 -7.42
C ALA A 14 0.07 -15.90 -6.18
N THR A 15 0.30 -17.21 -6.27
CA THR A 15 0.14 -18.16 -5.16
C THR A 15 1.38 -18.24 -4.25
N GLU A 16 2.47 -17.60 -4.66
CA GLU A 16 3.75 -17.54 -3.96
C GLU A 16 4.39 -16.15 -4.14
N TYR A 17 5.48 -15.87 -3.41
CA TYR A 17 6.17 -14.59 -3.57
C TYR A 17 6.82 -14.46 -4.92
N ARG A 18 6.24 -13.59 -5.74
CA ARG A 18 6.73 -13.21 -7.06
C ARG A 18 6.75 -11.69 -7.13
N PHE A 19 7.85 -11.13 -7.62
CA PHE A 19 7.86 -9.71 -7.98
C PHE A 19 6.88 -9.48 -9.12
N ASP A 20 6.05 -8.45 -8.99
CA ASP A 20 5.23 -7.98 -10.10
C ASP A 20 6.17 -7.55 -11.24
N PRO A 21 6.00 -8.06 -12.47
CA PRO A 21 6.78 -7.59 -13.62
C PRO A 21 6.48 -6.14 -14.01
N ASN A 22 5.33 -5.59 -13.60
CA ASN A 22 4.90 -4.22 -13.87
C ASN A 22 4.27 -3.59 -12.61
N PRO A 23 5.05 -3.42 -11.53
CA PRO A 23 4.53 -2.93 -10.27
C PRO A 23 3.94 -1.52 -10.44
N LEU A 24 2.85 -1.25 -9.74
CA LEU A 24 2.07 -0.02 -9.89
C LEU A 24 2.91 1.27 -9.82
N TYR A 25 3.91 1.28 -8.92
CA TYR A 25 4.80 2.43 -8.72
C TYR A 25 6.19 2.23 -9.35
N ASN A 26 6.35 1.25 -10.25
CA ASN A 26 7.59 0.86 -10.95
C ASN A 26 8.72 0.30 -10.06
N ASP A 27 9.04 0.96 -8.95
CA ASP A 27 10.05 0.47 -8.00
C ASP A 27 9.76 0.93 -6.57
N TYR A 28 10.36 0.25 -5.58
CA TYR A 28 10.09 0.52 -4.17
C TYR A 28 10.48 1.94 -3.74
N PHE A 29 11.50 2.51 -4.40
CA PHE A 29 12.09 3.82 -4.11
C PHE A 29 11.56 4.92 -5.04
N ALA A 30 10.58 4.61 -5.90
CA ALA A 30 10.03 5.57 -6.83
C ALA A 30 9.40 6.74 -6.08
N THR A 31 9.77 7.95 -6.48
CA THR A 31 9.27 9.20 -5.88
C THR A 31 8.21 9.88 -6.75
N GLY A 32 7.86 9.28 -7.88
CA GLY A 32 6.90 9.81 -8.84
C GLY A 32 5.47 9.77 -8.28
N VAL A 33 4.65 10.74 -8.69
CA VAL A 33 3.20 10.69 -8.49
C VAL A 33 2.61 9.89 -9.65
N VAL A 34 1.83 8.87 -9.32
CA VAL A 34 0.98 8.14 -10.25
C VAL A 34 -0.40 8.78 -10.23
N THR A 35 -0.94 9.06 -11.40
CA THR A 35 -2.29 9.60 -11.56
C THR A 35 -3.18 8.56 -12.21
N GLU A 36 -4.22 8.14 -11.50
CA GLU A 36 -5.22 7.21 -12.00
C GLU A 36 -6.61 7.86 -12.03
N GLN A 37 -7.49 7.32 -12.86
CA GLN A 37 -8.90 7.75 -12.92
C GLN A 37 -9.76 6.50 -13.10
N GLY A 38 -10.82 6.38 -12.31
CA GLY A 38 -11.62 5.16 -12.26
C GLY A 38 -11.43 4.34 -10.98
N TRP A 39 -12.31 3.35 -10.81
CA TRP A 39 -12.22 2.32 -9.78
C TRP A 39 -12.19 0.95 -10.45
N PRO A 40 -11.50 -0.05 -9.86
CA PRO A 40 -11.65 -1.44 -10.30
C PRO A 40 -13.13 -1.86 -10.24
N VAL A 41 -13.57 -2.65 -11.22
CA VAL A 41 -14.96 -3.14 -11.32
C VAL A 41 -15.37 -3.95 -10.08
N SER A 42 -14.41 -4.52 -9.36
CA SER A 42 -14.63 -5.25 -8.11
C SER A 42 -14.88 -4.36 -6.89
N TYR A 43 -14.61 -3.05 -6.98
CA TYR A 43 -14.63 -2.14 -5.82
C TYR A 43 -15.98 -1.46 -5.62
N ILE A 44 -16.68 -1.15 -6.71
CA ILE A 44 -18.00 -0.49 -6.70
C ILE A 44 -18.91 -1.22 -7.71
N PRO A 45 -20.15 -1.57 -7.35
CA PRO A 45 -21.11 -2.16 -8.29
C PRO A 45 -21.23 -1.34 -9.57
N ALA A 46 -21.23 -2.01 -10.74
CA ALA A 46 -21.12 -1.35 -12.04
C ALA A 46 -22.26 -0.35 -12.33
N ASP A 47 -23.43 -0.57 -11.73
CA ASP A 47 -24.59 0.32 -11.81
C ASP A 47 -24.48 1.57 -10.92
N ALA A 48 -23.52 1.60 -9.99
CA ALA A 48 -23.22 2.70 -9.11
C ALA A 48 -21.96 3.49 -9.51
N VAL A 49 -21.26 3.10 -10.58
CA VAL A 49 -20.04 3.75 -11.06
C VAL A 49 -20.40 4.79 -12.13
N PRO A 50 -20.18 6.11 -11.89
CA PRO A 50 -20.32 7.12 -12.93
C PRO A 50 -19.39 6.86 -14.11
N ASN A 51 -19.67 7.43 -15.28
CA ASN A 51 -18.73 7.33 -16.41
C ASN A 51 -17.34 7.82 -15.99
N THR A 52 -16.27 7.16 -16.44
CA THR A 52 -14.89 7.43 -15.98
C THR A 52 -14.51 8.90 -16.06
N ASP A 53 -14.93 9.60 -17.12
CA ASP A 53 -14.67 11.03 -17.35
C ASP A 53 -15.30 11.95 -16.29
N GLN A 54 -16.32 11.45 -15.56
CA GLN A 54 -16.99 12.16 -14.47
C GLN A 54 -16.35 11.86 -13.11
N GLN A 55 -15.41 10.91 -13.03
CA GLN A 55 -14.75 10.54 -11.80
C GLN A 55 -13.51 11.41 -11.56
N ALA A 56 -13.25 11.72 -10.29
CA ALA A 56 -12.07 12.48 -9.91
C ALA A 56 -10.77 11.69 -10.17
N LYS A 57 -9.71 12.41 -10.54
CA LYS A 57 -8.37 11.84 -10.64
C LYS A 57 -7.80 11.59 -9.25
N LYS A 58 -7.29 10.38 -9.02
CA LYS A 58 -6.53 9.99 -7.83
C LYS A 58 -5.06 10.24 -8.12
N ASN A 59 -4.40 10.97 -7.22
CA ASN A 59 -2.96 11.20 -7.30
C ASN A 59 -2.32 10.52 -6.10
N GLU A 60 -1.51 9.52 -6.38
CA GLU A 60 -0.91 8.65 -5.37
C GLU A 60 0.60 8.64 -5.55
N ARG A 61 1.32 8.47 -4.45
CA ARG A 61 2.78 8.29 -4.50
C ARG A 61 3.17 7.31 -3.41
N GLN A 62 4.08 6.40 -3.72
CA GLN A 62 4.58 5.46 -2.73
C GLN A 62 5.52 6.14 -1.74
N TRP A 63 5.48 5.69 -0.48
CA TRP A 63 6.40 6.11 0.58
C TRP A 63 7.11 4.89 1.12
N THR A 64 8.44 4.93 1.25
CA THR A 64 9.13 3.92 2.05
C THR A 64 8.81 4.12 3.53
N VAL A 65 8.89 3.06 4.34
CA VAL A 65 8.72 3.18 5.81
C VAL A 65 9.68 4.21 6.39
N ALA A 66 10.93 4.26 5.90
CA ALA A 66 11.91 5.25 6.32
C ALA A 66 11.48 6.69 5.98
N ALA A 67 10.89 6.92 4.80
CA ALA A 67 10.38 8.24 4.42
C ALA A 67 9.22 8.68 5.31
N ILE A 68 8.32 7.75 5.68
CA ILE A 68 7.21 8.02 6.61
C ILE A 68 7.75 8.40 7.99
N VAL A 69 8.66 7.58 8.54
CA VAL A 69 9.28 7.82 9.85
C VAL A 69 10.00 9.17 9.89
N ASN A 70 10.82 9.46 8.88
CA ASN A 70 11.55 10.72 8.81
C ASN A 70 10.62 11.93 8.63
N ALA A 71 9.50 11.79 7.92
CA ALA A 71 8.49 12.85 7.82
C ALA A 71 7.83 13.15 9.18
N VAL A 72 7.53 12.11 9.96
CA VAL A 72 6.98 12.26 11.33
C VAL A 72 7.98 12.96 12.24
N ILE A 73 9.25 12.52 12.23
CA ILE A 73 10.33 13.16 13.00
C ILE A 73 10.52 14.62 12.55
N GLY A 74 10.54 14.87 11.25
CA GLY A 74 10.67 16.21 10.67
C GLY A 74 9.51 17.14 11.03
N ALA A 75 8.33 16.60 11.34
CA ALA A 75 7.19 17.36 11.87
C ALA A 75 7.31 17.71 13.36
N GLY A 76 8.42 17.32 14.03
CA GLY A 76 8.68 17.60 15.45
C GLY A 76 8.08 16.57 16.41
N LEU A 77 7.53 15.47 15.91
CA LEU A 77 6.98 14.40 16.74
C LEU A 77 8.08 13.41 17.16
N THR A 78 7.91 12.83 18.35
CA THR A 78 8.77 11.75 18.83
C THR A 78 8.14 10.42 18.45
N VAL A 79 8.85 9.59 17.67
CA VAL A 79 8.39 8.24 17.35
C VAL A 79 8.62 7.33 18.56
N GLU A 80 7.54 6.85 19.15
CA GLU A 80 7.57 5.98 20.34
C GLU A 80 7.58 4.50 19.97
N ARG A 81 6.93 4.15 18.86
CA ARG A 81 6.86 2.76 18.38
C ARG A 81 6.76 2.68 16.88
N LEU A 82 7.57 1.81 16.28
CA LEU A 82 7.42 1.29 14.92
C LEU A 82 7.31 -0.22 15.00
N GLY A 83 6.40 -0.81 14.23
CA GLY A 83 6.26 -2.26 14.14
C GLY A 83 5.74 -2.70 12.79
N GLU A 84 6.20 -3.85 12.31
CA GLU A 84 5.78 -4.51 11.08
C GLU A 84 5.05 -5.80 11.43
N HIS A 85 3.98 -6.13 10.69
CA HIS A 85 3.06 -7.20 11.02
C HIS A 85 2.74 -8.06 9.80
N PRO A 86 2.54 -9.38 9.98
CA PRO A 86 2.17 -10.30 8.90
C PRO A 86 0.67 -10.22 8.56
N ASP A 87 -0.11 -9.53 9.39
CA ASP A 87 -1.55 -9.42 9.23
C ASP A 87 -1.89 -8.39 8.16
N PRO A 88 -2.77 -8.72 7.20
CA PRO A 88 -3.09 -7.83 6.11
C PRO A 88 -4.14 -6.81 6.53
N TYR A 89 -4.09 -5.60 5.96
CA TYR A 89 -5.13 -4.59 6.17
C TYR A 89 -6.43 -4.95 5.43
N TRP A 90 -6.31 -5.64 4.30
CA TRP A 90 -7.40 -6.15 3.45
C TRP A 90 -6.89 -7.35 2.64
N ASN A 91 -7.78 -8.12 1.99
CA ASN A 91 -7.37 -9.32 1.23
C ASN A 91 -6.69 -8.98 -0.12
N GLN A 92 -5.48 -8.41 -0.06
CA GLN A 92 -4.71 -7.96 -1.22
C GLN A 92 -4.14 -9.11 -2.06
N PHE A 93 -3.93 -10.29 -1.46
CA PHE A 93 -3.35 -11.48 -2.11
C PHE A 93 -4.35 -12.64 -2.05
N PRO A 94 -5.47 -12.58 -2.79
CA PRO A 94 -6.58 -13.52 -2.62
C PRO A 94 -6.21 -14.97 -2.96
N ASN A 95 -5.15 -15.18 -3.75
CA ASN A 95 -4.72 -16.50 -4.22
C ASN A 95 -3.55 -17.08 -3.39
N MET A 96 -2.96 -16.30 -2.48
CA MET A 96 -1.79 -16.71 -1.71
C MET A 96 -2.20 -17.44 -0.43
N PRO A 97 -1.73 -18.67 -0.17
CA PRO A 97 -1.99 -19.38 1.08
C PRO A 97 -1.54 -18.57 2.30
N ASP A 98 -2.30 -18.65 3.40
CA ASP A 98 -2.03 -17.83 4.60
C ASP A 98 -0.65 -18.09 5.22
N ASP A 99 -0.18 -19.33 5.23
CA ASP A 99 1.14 -19.70 5.77
C ASP A 99 2.30 -19.18 4.90
N VAL A 100 2.05 -18.96 3.61
CA VAL A 100 2.97 -18.28 2.70
C VAL A 100 2.88 -16.79 2.95
N ARG A 101 1.69 -16.18 2.79
CA ARG A 101 1.43 -14.74 2.87
C ARG A 101 1.97 -14.09 4.15
N ARG A 102 1.88 -14.79 5.28
CA ARG A 102 2.34 -14.32 6.60
C ARG A 102 3.86 -14.27 6.79
N ARG A 103 4.67 -14.66 5.80
CA ARG A 103 6.16 -14.62 5.88
C ARG A 103 6.75 -13.25 5.48
N LEU A 104 5.93 -12.31 5.01
CA LEU A 104 6.32 -10.94 4.66
C LEU A 104 5.54 -9.91 5.49
N PRO A 105 6.09 -8.69 5.67
CA PRO A 105 5.34 -7.60 6.27
C PRO A 105 4.19 -7.21 5.35
N ASN A 106 2.97 -7.36 5.86
CA ASN A 106 1.75 -6.95 5.18
C ASN A 106 1.26 -5.59 5.69
N THR A 107 1.51 -5.27 6.95
CA THR A 107 1.15 -3.97 7.50
C THR A 107 2.24 -3.43 8.42
N PHE A 108 2.17 -2.13 8.70
CA PHE A 108 2.99 -1.50 9.73
C PHE A 108 2.12 -0.66 10.68
N SER A 109 2.66 -0.38 11.87
CA SER A 109 2.12 0.59 12.83
C SER A 109 3.20 1.59 13.18
N LEU A 110 2.81 2.85 13.30
CA LEU A 110 3.63 3.90 13.86
C LEU A 110 2.84 4.63 14.94
N MET A 111 3.46 4.82 16.11
CA MET A 111 2.93 5.63 17.20
C MET A 111 3.93 6.76 17.47
N ALA A 112 3.41 7.97 17.54
CA ALA A 112 4.21 9.16 17.81
C ALA A 112 3.41 10.14 18.67
N THR A 113 4.13 10.92 19.47
CA THR A 113 3.58 11.91 20.38
C THR A 113 4.22 13.27 20.14
N ASN A 114 3.48 14.32 20.50
CA ASN A 114 4.01 15.67 20.61
C ASN A 114 4.33 15.93 22.08
N LEU A 115 5.52 16.44 22.37
CA LEU A 115 5.93 16.80 23.74
C LEU A 115 5.22 18.08 24.22
#